data_AF-A0A139TV99-F1
#
_entry.id   AF-A0A139TV99-F1
#
_cell.length_a   1.000
_cell.length_b   1.000
_cell.length_c   1.000
_cell.angle_alpha   90.00
_cell.angle_beta   90.00
_cell.angle_gamma   90.00
#
_symmetry.space_group_name_H-M   'P 1'
#
loop_
_entity.id
_entity.type
_entity.pdbx_description
1 polymer ?
#
loop_
_entity_poly.entity_id
_entity_poly.type
_entity_poly.pdbx_seq_one_letter_code
_entity_poly.pdbx_strand_id
1 'polypeptide(L)'
;MKGKKRYRKSVNSHKQISQDTQNQENEKRLLLYRYMPYEAFEKTIENWSLKLTIPYETNDPFEFMPRCKNLKDVTDKQILTAKKNPPGMLCFSTSMTSAAMWGHYADKHKGVCLIFDFPCISKMVPIMSRTDTIQSYIIGKYENLEKEPDPKLLIFPVMYSSQRPPSVQKHAYDTSGGHDFGQLIRLLTTKDQSWEIEQEHRIFIPIKDKNNSIKNRMIFSSFHMKYLRGVILGPRCPYSKNYISLWIKQNHTTSKTSNNIDIYSSEYHPIEYKIIAIEWIKILRKMKSNLFFLSIRYIALLVRLKIIHHPNNSQSFPFTLIKIPWMPA
;
A
#
# COMPACT_ATOMS: atom_id res chain seq x y z
N MET A 1 48.71 43.85 5.46
CA MET A 1 47.38 43.76 6.12
C MET A 1 46.61 42.56 5.60
N LYS A 2 46.67 41.43 6.32
CA LYS A 2 45.81 40.26 6.09
C LYS A 2 44.60 40.38 7.01
N GLY A 3 43.37 40.36 6.49
CA GLY A 3 42.19 40.40 7.35
C GLY A 3 40.84 40.36 6.63
N LYS A 4 40.03 39.35 7.00
CA LYS A 4 38.55 39.28 6.95
C LYS A 4 37.87 39.00 5.60
N LYS A 5 37.87 37.72 5.20
CA LYS A 5 36.77 37.07 4.45
C LYS A 5 36.34 35.77 5.14
N ARG A 6 35.63 35.87 6.25
CA ARG A 6 34.86 34.77 6.85
C ARG A 6 33.73 35.40 7.65
N TYR A 7 32.56 35.62 7.05
CA TYR A 7 31.25 35.76 7.71
C TYR A 7 30.19 35.99 6.63
N ARG A 8 29.85 34.94 5.87
CA ARG A 8 28.61 34.90 5.05
C ARG A 8 28.11 33.49 4.70
N LYS A 9 28.72 32.43 5.27
CA LYS A 9 28.34 31.02 5.01
C LYS A 9 27.52 30.34 6.12
N SER A 10 27.38 30.91 7.33
CA SER A 10 26.60 30.26 8.40
C SER A 10 25.13 30.66 8.50
N VAL A 11 24.75 31.83 7.96
CA VAL A 11 23.35 32.32 8.05
C VAL A 11 22.42 31.60 7.07
N ASN A 12 22.91 31.22 5.88
CA ASN A 12 22.12 30.43 4.93
C ASN A 12 21.99 28.96 5.35
N SER A 13 22.99 28.37 6.01
CA SER A 13 22.86 26.99 6.51
C SER A 13 21.87 26.90 7.66
N HIS A 14 21.82 27.89 8.56
CA HIS A 14 20.86 27.90 9.67
C HIS A 14 19.42 28.18 9.21
N LYS A 15 19.21 29.04 8.20
CA LYS A 15 17.88 29.22 7.59
C LYS A 15 17.39 27.99 6.83
N GLN A 16 18.29 27.27 6.17
CA GLN A 16 17.94 26.06 5.43
C GLN A 16 17.69 24.87 6.36
N ILE A 17 18.48 24.75 7.44
CA ILE A 17 18.25 23.78 8.52
C ILE A 17 16.95 24.10 9.27
N SER A 18 16.65 25.38 9.55
CA SER A 18 15.40 25.76 10.21
C SER A 18 14.17 25.51 9.32
N GLN A 19 14.27 25.75 8.01
CA GLN A 19 13.20 25.42 7.06
C GLN A 19 13.01 23.91 6.86
N ASP A 20 14.09 23.12 6.84
CA ASP A 20 14.02 21.65 6.78
C ASP A 20 13.43 21.05 8.07
N THR A 21 13.74 21.65 9.23
CA THR A 21 13.21 21.20 10.54
C THR A 21 11.73 21.56 10.69
N GLN A 22 11.30 22.71 10.17
CA GLN A 22 9.90 23.16 10.22
C GLN A 22 9.02 22.49 9.16
N ASN A 23 9.58 22.05 8.03
CA ASN A 23 8.88 21.22 7.02
C ASN A 23 8.70 19.76 7.46
N GLN A 24 9.57 19.21 8.31
CA GLN A 24 9.39 17.87 8.87
C GLN A 24 8.20 17.78 9.86
N GLU A 25 7.81 18.88 10.50
CA GLU A 25 6.69 18.90 11.46
C GLU A 25 5.29 18.85 10.81
N ASN A 26 5.16 19.17 9.52
CA ASN A 26 3.89 19.13 8.78
C ASN A 26 3.66 17.84 7.98
N GLU A 27 4.68 16.98 7.83
CA GLU A 27 4.59 15.78 7.00
C GLU A 27 3.88 14.64 7.75
N LYS A 28 2.60 14.42 7.42
CA LYS A 28 1.87 13.25 7.88
C LYS A 28 2.42 11.98 7.22
N ARG A 29 2.14 10.86 7.85
CA ARG A 29 2.61 9.54 7.41
C ARG A 29 1.43 8.70 6.98
N LEU A 30 1.59 8.04 5.84
CA LEU A 30 0.66 7.07 5.31
C LEU A 30 1.28 5.68 5.45
N LEU A 31 0.71 4.89 6.35
CA LEU A 31 1.08 3.49 6.52
C LEU A 31 0.26 2.63 5.58
N LEU A 32 0.96 1.88 4.73
CA LEU A 32 0.37 0.97 3.77
C LEU A 32 0.96 -0.43 3.95
N TYR A 33 0.14 -1.43 3.68
CA TYR A 33 0.41 -2.82 3.98
C TYR A 33 0.40 -3.63 2.70
N ARG A 34 1.34 -4.56 2.54
CA ARG A 34 1.36 -5.48 1.40
C ARG A 34 1.47 -6.91 1.86
N TYR A 35 0.41 -7.65 1.64
CA TYR A 35 0.33 -9.08 1.87
C TYR A 35 1.06 -9.84 0.77
N MET A 36 1.81 -10.89 1.12
CA MET A 36 2.42 -11.79 0.15
C MET A 36 2.74 -13.17 0.74
N PRO A 37 2.82 -14.22 -0.10
CA PRO A 37 3.42 -15.50 0.28
C PRO A 37 4.85 -15.33 0.79
N TYR A 38 5.31 -16.27 1.60
CA TYR A 38 6.63 -16.20 2.21
C TYR A 38 7.77 -16.23 1.17
N GLU A 39 7.63 -17.05 0.13
CA GLU A 39 8.62 -17.19 -0.95
C GLU A 39 8.73 -15.91 -1.79
N ALA A 40 7.63 -15.16 -1.92
CA ALA A 40 7.64 -13.86 -2.57
C ALA A 40 8.35 -12.82 -1.70
N PHE A 41 8.15 -12.88 -0.38
CA PHE A 41 8.86 -12.05 0.58
C PHE A 41 10.37 -12.28 0.54
N GLU A 42 10.83 -13.54 0.53
CA GLU A 42 12.25 -13.87 0.44
C GLU A 42 12.89 -13.20 -0.78
N LYS A 43 12.30 -13.42 -1.96
CA LYS A 43 12.75 -12.80 -3.21
C LYS A 43 12.74 -11.28 -3.14
N THR A 44 11.75 -10.67 -2.48
CA THR A 44 11.67 -9.22 -2.32
C THR A 44 12.79 -8.66 -1.46
N ILE A 45 13.18 -9.35 -0.39
CA ILE A 45 14.30 -8.93 0.47
C ILE A 45 15.64 -9.18 -0.22
N GLU A 46 15.86 -10.37 -0.79
CA GLU A 46 17.10 -10.74 -1.50
C GLU A 46 17.41 -9.77 -2.65
N ASN A 47 16.39 -9.46 -3.47
CA ASN A 47 16.56 -8.60 -4.63
C ASN A 47 16.27 -7.12 -4.33
N TRP A 48 15.95 -6.79 -3.07
CA TRP A 48 15.52 -5.47 -2.61
C TRP A 48 14.56 -4.76 -3.59
N SER A 49 13.51 -5.47 -4.00
CA SER A 49 12.56 -5.00 -5.02
C SER A 49 11.21 -5.70 -4.94
N LEU A 50 10.16 -4.99 -5.39
CA LEU A 50 8.80 -5.53 -5.48
C LEU A 50 8.43 -5.85 -6.92
N LYS A 51 7.78 -6.99 -7.14
CA LYS A 51 7.16 -7.30 -8.44
C LYS A 51 6.06 -6.27 -8.72
N LEU A 52 6.12 -5.67 -9.92
CA LEU A 52 5.03 -4.86 -10.47
C LEU A 52 3.94 -5.79 -11.03
N THR A 53 2.70 -5.49 -10.67
CA THR A 53 1.54 -6.08 -11.34
C THR A 53 1.27 -5.26 -12.58
N ILE A 54 1.19 -5.89 -13.74
CA ILE A 54 0.77 -5.22 -14.98
C ILE A 54 -0.74 -5.38 -15.14
N PRO A 55 -1.46 -4.42 -15.75
CA PRO A 55 -2.93 -4.40 -15.77
C PRO A 55 -3.62 -5.70 -16.16
N TYR A 56 -3.03 -6.47 -17.08
CA TYR A 56 -3.58 -7.73 -17.57
C TYR A 56 -3.25 -8.97 -16.71
N GLU A 57 -2.51 -8.81 -15.61
CA GLU A 57 -2.24 -9.86 -14.60
C GLU A 57 -3.13 -9.73 -13.35
N THR A 58 -4.07 -8.80 -13.36
CA THR A 58 -4.98 -8.59 -12.23
C THR A 58 -5.99 -9.73 -12.11
N ASN A 59 -6.48 -9.97 -10.89
CA ASN A 59 -7.35 -11.08 -10.55
C ASN A 59 -8.83 -10.84 -10.89
N ASP A 60 -9.27 -9.58 -10.95
CA ASP A 60 -10.63 -9.21 -11.31
C ASP A 60 -10.76 -9.12 -12.85
N PRO A 61 -11.66 -9.90 -13.49
CA PRO A 61 -11.85 -9.84 -14.94
C PRO A 61 -12.44 -8.50 -15.44
N PHE A 62 -13.01 -7.68 -14.55
CA PHE A 62 -13.55 -6.35 -14.89
C PHE A 62 -12.53 -5.22 -14.66
N GLU A 63 -11.36 -5.54 -14.11
CA GLU A 63 -10.33 -4.55 -13.80
C GLU A 63 -9.93 -3.78 -15.08
N PHE A 64 -9.90 -2.45 -14.98
CA PHE A 64 -9.60 -1.54 -16.10
C PHE A 64 -10.57 -1.63 -17.28
N MET A 65 -11.73 -2.25 -17.11
CA MET A 65 -12.74 -2.33 -18.16
C MET A 65 -13.76 -1.20 -18.00
N PRO A 66 -13.82 -0.21 -18.92
CA PRO A 66 -14.83 0.83 -18.83
C PRO A 66 -16.23 0.32 -19.22
N ARG A 67 -17.27 1.06 -18.86
CA ARG A 67 -18.65 0.83 -19.30
C ARG A 67 -18.75 0.98 -20.82
N CYS A 68 -19.40 0.01 -21.44
CA CYS A 68 -19.67 -0.05 -22.88
C CYS A 68 -21.19 -0.04 -23.13
N LYS A 69 -21.64 0.53 -24.26
CA LYS A 69 -23.05 0.50 -24.66
C LYS A 69 -23.46 -0.85 -25.26
N ASN A 70 -22.59 -1.48 -26.07
CA ASN A 70 -22.77 -2.85 -26.54
C ASN A 70 -21.59 -3.74 -26.15
N LEU A 71 -21.85 -5.00 -25.81
CA LEU A 71 -20.81 -6.00 -25.52
C LEU A 71 -19.90 -6.28 -26.73
N LYS A 72 -20.41 -6.15 -27.96
CA LYS A 72 -19.62 -6.25 -29.19
C LYS A 72 -18.65 -5.05 -29.37
N ASP A 73 -18.91 -3.92 -28.70
CA ASP A 73 -18.00 -2.76 -28.66
C ASP A 73 -16.86 -2.95 -27.65
N VAL A 74 -16.91 -4.04 -26.83
CA VAL A 74 -15.78 -4.53 -26.03
C VAL A 74 -14.75 -5.25 -26.92
N THR A 75 -14.83 -5.07 -28.25
CA THR A 75 -13.79 -5.49 -29.19
C THR A 75 -12.55 -4.64 -28.98
N ASP A 76 -11.52 -5.20 -28.35
CA ASP A 76 -10.08 -4.84 -28.30
C ASP A 76 -9.62 -3.39 -28.03
N LYS A 77 -10.35 -2.38 -28.50
CA LYS A 77 -10.07 -0.94 -28.56
C LYS A 77 -10.15 -0.23 -27.20
N GLN A 78 -10.94 -0.73 -26.23
CA GLN A 78 -11.01 -0.13 -24.89
C GLN A 78 -9.93 -0.69 -23.95
N ILE A 79 -9.55 -1.96 -24.14
CA ILE A 79 -8.37 -2.59 -23.52
C ILE A 79 -7.08 -1.94 -24.07
N LEU A 80 -7.12 -1.41 -25.30
CA LEU A 80 -5.99 -0.79 -26.02
C LEU A 80 -5.41 0.49 -25.38
N THR A 81 -6.23 1.25 -24.65
CA THR A 81 -5.78 2.43 -23.89
C THR A 81 -4.75 2.05 -22.81
N ALA A 82 -4.96 0.89 -22.17
CA ALA A 82 -3.96 0.28 -21.29
C ALA A 82 -2.87 -0.46 -22.09
N LYS A 83 -3.16 -1.11 -23.22
CA LYS A 83 -2.15 -1.91 -23.97
C LYS A 83 -0.97 -1.10 -24.54
N LYS A 84 -1.13 0.18 -24.90
CA LYS A 84 -0.06 0.89 -25.63
C LYS A 84 1.19 1.22 -24.80
N ASN A 85 1.07 1.41 -23.49
CA ASN A 85 2.17 1.55 -22.52
C ASN A 85 1.58 1.58 -21.08
N PRO A 86 1.01 0.48 -20.58
CA PRO A 86 0.42 0.50 -19.24
C PRO A 86 1.54 0.68 -18.20
N PRO A 87 1.38 1.54 -17.18
CA PRO A 87 2.29 1.52 -16.07
C PRO A 87 2.18 0.17 -15.35
N GLY A 88 3.28 -0.31 -14.78
CA GLY A 88 3.20 -1.33 -13.74
C GLY A 88 2.59 -0.72 -12.49
N MET A 89 1.97 -1.53 -11.64
CA MET A 89 1.35 -1.05 -10.41
C MET A 89 1.88 -1.81 -9.20
N LEU A 90 1.97 -1.10 -8.08
CA LEU A 90 2.09 -1.68 -6.75
C LEU A 90 0.78 -1.45 -6.01
N CYS A 91 0.20 -2.53 -5.51
CA CYS A 91 -1.03 -2.51 -4.72
C CYS A 91 -0.69 -2.68 -3.24
N PHE A 92 -1.34 -1.90 -2.40
CA PHE A 92 -1.23 -1.94 -0.95
C PHE A 92 -2.62 -1.81 -0.31
N SER A 93 -2.75 -2.20 0.94
CA SER A 93 -3.94 -1.98 1.77
C SER A 93 -3.66 -0.95 2.85
N THR A 94 -4.67 -0.21 3.30
CA THR A 94 -4.59 0.55 4.57
C THR A 94 -4.84 -0.31 5.80
N SER A 95 -5.29 -1.56 5.62
CA SER A 95 -5.56 -2.50 6.71
C SER A 95 -4.52 -3.62 6.74
N MET A 96 -4.02 -3.92 7.93
CA MET A 96 -3.26 -5.14 8.21
C MET A 96 -4.10 -6.25 8.86
N THR A 97 -5.38 -5.96 9.16
CA THR A 97 -6.19 -6.79 10.06
C THR A 97 -7.18 -7.72 9.38
N SER A 98 -7.37 -7.58 8.07
CA SER A 98 -8.37 -8.35 7.32
C SER A 98 -7.97 -9.83 7.24
N ALA A 99 -8.76 -10.69 7.88
CA ALA A 99 -8.55 -12.15 7.82
C ALA A 99 -8.66 -12.68 6.38
N ALA A 100 -9.58 -12.13 5.58
CA ALA A 100 -9.71 -12.47 4.17
C ALA A 100 -8.44 -12.13 3.38
N MET A 101 -7.83 -10.94 3.61
CA MET A 101 -6.57 -10.56 2.95
C MET A 101 -5.43 -11.52 3.29
N TRP A 102 -5.30 -11.92 4.55
CA TRP A 102 -4.33 -12.94 4.97
C TRP A 102 -4.58 -14.31 4.31
N GLY A 103 -5.85 -14.68 4.13
CA GLY A 103 -6.26 -15.90 3.44
C GLY A 103 -5.89 -15.91 1.95
N HIS A 104 -6.25 -14.85 1.23
CA HIS A 104 -6.08 -14.75 -0.22
C HIS A 104 -4.66 -14.42 -0.65
N TYR A 105 -4.00 -13.48 0.04
CA TYR A 105 -2.74 -12.89 -0.43
C TYR A 105 -1.50 -13.28 0.37
N ALA A 106 -1.66 -13.91 1.53
CA ALA A 106 -0.53 -14.32 2.39
C ALA A 106 -0.51 -15.84 2.63
N ASP A 107 -0.64 -16.62 1.55
CA ASP A 107 -0.56 -18.09 1.53
C ASP A 107 -1.33 -18.76 2.69
N LYS A 108 -2.65 -18.55 2.71
CA LYS A 108 -3.51 -19.13 3.76
C LYS A 108 -2.97 -18.84 5.17
N HIS A 109 -2.56 -17.60 5.41
CA HIS A 109 -2.08 -17.07 6.68
C HIS A 109 -0.64 -17.51 7.08
N LYS A 110 0.09 -18.18 6.19
CA LYS A 110 1.49 -18.59 6.41
C LYS A 110 2.52 -17.57 5.95
N GLY A 111 2.12 -16.68 5.03
CA GLY A 111 2.96 -15.63 4.47
C GLY A 111 3.18 -14.47 5.43
N VAL A 112 3.44 -13.30 4.85
CA VAL A 112 3.76 -12.08 5.61
C VAL A 112 2.94 -10.89 5.12
N CYS A 113 2.95 -9.83 5.93
CA CYS A 113 2.42 -8.52 5.57
C CYS A 113 3.52 -7.47 5.79
N LEU A 114 4.02 -6.88 4.70
CA LEU A 114 5.01 -5.81 4.74
C LEU A 114 4.37 -4.50 5.18
N ILE A 115 5.11 -3.72 5.95
CA ILE A 115 4.71 -2.38 6.42
C ILE A 115 5.54 -1.36 5.65
N PHE A 116 4.87 -0.53 4.87
CA PHE A 116 5.46 0.63 4.23
C PHE A 116 5.03 1.90 4.94
N ASP A 117 5.99 2.78 5.19
CA ASP A 117 5.80 4.03 5.90
C ASP A 117 6.16 5.19 5.00
N PHE A 118 5.14 5.78 4.38
CA PHE A 118 5.27 6.87 3.41
C PHE A 118 5.07 8.23 4.08
N PRO A 119 6.12 9.03 4.26
CA PRO A 119 5.99 10.46 4.53
C PRO A 119 5.31 11.10 3.31
N CYS A 120 4.17 11.75 3.52
CA CYS A 120 3.36 12.26 2.43
C CYS A 120 2.46 13.42 2.86
N ILE A 121 1.92 14.08 1.86
CA ILE A 121 0.90 15.12 2.00
C ILE A 121 -0.31 14.75 1.15
N SER A 122 -1.47 15.24 1.55
CA SER A 122 -2.70 15.08 0.77
C SER A 122 -2.70 16.01 -0.43
N LYS A 123 -3.08 15.50 -1.60
CA LYS A 123 -3.25 16.27 -2.83
C LYS A 123 -4.55 15.87 -3.52
N MET A 124 -5.37 16.84 -3.89
CA MET A 124 -6.55 16.58 -4.74
C MET A 124 -6.08 16.46 -6.20
N VAL A 125 -6.37 15.33 -6.83
CA VAL A 125 -6.01 15.08 -8.24
C VAL A 125 -7.30 15.07 -9.08
N PRO A 126 -7.41 15.91 -10.13
CA PRO A 126 -8.55 15.89 -11.04
C PRO A 126 -8.68 14.54 -11.76
N ILE A 127 -9.89 13.97 -11.83
CA ILE A 127 -10.17 12.69 -12.51
C ILE A 127 -11.15 12.79 -13.67
N MET A 128 -11.95 13.85 -13.74
CA MET A 128 -12.88 14.10 -14.86
C MET A 128 -13.04 15.58 -15.17
N SER A 129 -12.98 16.43 -14.15
CA SER A 129 -13.07 17.88 -14.28
C SER A 129 -12.27 18.52 -13.14
N ARG A 130 -12.16 19.86 -13.14
CA ARG A 130 -11.55 20.59 -12.01
C ARG A 130 -12.31 20.42 -10.69
N THR A 131 -13.59 20.01 -10.75
CA THR A 131 -14.45 19.81 -9.58
C THR A 131 -14.59 18.34 -9.19
N ASP A 132 -14.40 17.42 -10.14
CA ASP A 132 -14.36 15.97 -9.89
C ASP A 132 -12.91 15.52 -9.64
N THR A 133 -12.57 15.41 -8.36
CA THR A 133 -11.20 15.16 -7.87
C THR A 133 -11.18 13.98 -6.91
N ILE A 134 -10.06 13.24 -6.90
CA ILE A 134 -9.78 12.18 -5.93
C ILE A 134 -8.72 12.67 -4.94
N GLN A 135 -8.98 12.46 -3.65
CA GLN A 135 -7.96 12.69 -2.62
C GLN A 135 -6.86 11.64 -2.76
N SER A 136 -5.68 12.09 -3.15
CA SER A 136 -4.48 11.27 -3.32
C SER A 136 -3.38 11.73 -2.37
N TYR A 137 -2.25 11.01 -2.35
CA TYR A 137 -1.11 11.37 -1.52
C TYR A 137 0.14 11.48 -2.38
N ILE A 138 0.89 12.56 -2.22
CA ILE A 138 2.22 12.70 -2.81
C ILE A 138 3.26 12.49 -1.72
N ILE A 139 4.25 11.67 -2.01
CA ILE A 139 5.38 11.42 -1.11
C ILE A 139 6.09 12.76 -0.85
N GLY A 140 6.13 13.21 0.41
CA GLY A 140 6.20 14.64 0.76
C GLY A 140 7.54 15.32 0.46
N LYS A 141 8.63 14.56 0.32
CA LYS A 141 9.91 15.07 -0.23
C LYS A 141 9.79 15.68 -1.64
N TYR A 142 8.66 15.50 -2.32
CA TYR A 142 8.43 15.91 -3.71
C TYR A 142 7.28 16.92 -3.89
N GLU A 143 6.81 17.55 -2.81
CA GLU A 143 5.72 18.54 -2.85
C GLU A 143 6.00 19.73 -3.80
N ASN A 144 7.23 20.26 -3.74
CA ASN A 144 7.61 21.50 -4.42
C ASN A 144 8.20 21.29 -5.83
N LEU A 145 7.84 20.21 -6.52
CA LEU A 145 8.27 20.04 -7.91
C LEU A 145 7.53 21.06 -8.79
N GLU A 146 8.29 21.89 -9.51
CA GLU A 146 7.76 22.87 -10.50
C GLU A 146 6.99 22.22 -11.66
N LYS A 147 7.08 20.88 -11.77
CA LYS A 147 6.42 20.05 -12.78
C LYS A 147 5.46 19.08 -12.11
N GLU A 148 4.43 18.66 -12.84
CA GLU A 148 3.58 17.52 -12.49
C GLU A 148 4.43 16.37 -11.92
N PRO A 149 4.14 15.88 -10.69
CA PRO A 149 4.97 14.87 -10.05
C PRO A 149 4.89 13.56 -10.85
N ASP A 150 6.03 12.88 -10.94
CA ASP A 150 6.10 11.56 -11.56
C ASP A 150 5.06 10.62 -10.92
N PRO A 151 4.23 9.88 -11.69
CA PRO A 151 3.21 8.98 -11.14
C PRO A 151 3.70 8.01 -10.06
N LYS A 152 4.98 7.61 -10.07
CA LYS A 152 5.55 6.74 -9.02
C LYS A 152 5.65 7.39 -7.64
N LEU A 153 5.47 8.71 -7.57
CA LEU A 153 5.47 9.52 -6.35
C LEU A 153 4.05 9.74 -5.81
N LEU A 154 3.03 9.35 -6.57
CA LEU A 154 1.63 9.49 -6.21
C LEU A 154 1.07 8.15 -5.72
N ILE A 155 0.27 8.23 -4.67
CA ILE A 155 -0.46 7.12 -4.07
C ILE A 155 -1.94 7.44 -4.25
N PHE A 156 -2.65 6.58 -4.99
CA PHE A 156 -4.06 6.74 -5.29
C PHE A 156 -4.89 5.73 -4.51
N PRO A 157 -5.91 6.14 -3.75
CA PRO A 157 -6.89 5.18 -3.23
C PRO A 157 -7.69 4.57 -4.39
N VAL A 158 -8.08 3.31 -4.24
CA VAL A 158 -9.03 2.66 -5.12
C VAL A 158 -10.45 3.09 -4.75
N MET A 159 -11.22 3.46 -5.77
CA MET A 159 -12.65 3.77 -5.70
C MET A 159 -13.45 2.51 -6.01
N TYR A 160 -14.17 2.02 -5.02
CA TYR A 160 -15.04 0.86 -5.16
C TYR A 160 -16.42 1.27 -5.69
N SER A 161 -16.90 0.57 -6.70
CA SER A 161 -18.16 0.91 -7.37
C SER A 161 -18.84 -0.34 -7.91
N SER A 162 -20.17 -0.40 -7.82
CA SER A 162 -20.99 -1.41 -8.50
C SER A 162 -21.14 -1.15 -10.00
N GLN A 163 -20.71 0.02 -10.48
CA GLN A 163 -20.71 0.41 -11.88
C GLN A 163 -19.28 0.62 -12.39
N ARG A 164 -18.97 0.02 -13.56
CA ARG A 164 -17.71 0.26 -14.29
C ARG A 164 -17.53 1.74 -14.64
N PRO A 165 -16.29 2.26 -14.64
CA PRO A 165 -16.02 3.66 -14.94
C PRO A 165 -16.45 4.02 -16.38
N PRO A 166 -16.80 5.28 -16.69
CA PRO A 166 -17.13 5.70 -18.05
C PRO A 166 -15.98 5.41 -19.04
N SER A 167 -16.33 5.23 -20.33
CA SER A 167 -15.34 5.10 -21.39
C SER A 167 -14.46 6.34 -21.50
N VAL A 168 -13.14 6.15 -21.59
CA VAL A 168 -12.18 7.22 -21.84
C VAL A 168 -12.46 7.82 -23.21
N GLN A 169 -12.79 9.11 -23.25
CA GLN A 169 -13.02 9.84 -24.49
C GLN A 169 -11.69 10.38 -25.03
N LYS A 170 -11.46 10.25 -26.34
CA LYS A 170 -10.34 10.95 -27.00
C LYS A 170 -10.73 12.43 -27.12
N HIS A 171 -9.90 13.35 -26.66
CA HIS A 171 -10.13 14.77 -26.92
C HIS A 171 -9.90 15.08 -28.41
N ALA A 172 -10.82 15.83 -29.01
CA ALA A 172 -10.75 16.25 -30.42
C ALA A 172 -9.61 17.24 -30.72
N TYR A 173 -8.97 17.81 -29.69
CA TYR A 173 -7.96 18.87 -29.82
C TYR A 173 -6.54 18.47 -29.37
N ASP A 174 -6.32 17.22 -28.96
CA ASP A 174 -4.97 16.76 -28.63
C ASP A 174 -4.28 16.18 -29.87
N THR A 175 -3.55 17.04 -30.60
CA THR A 175 -2.71 16.67 -31.74
C THR A 175 -1.57 15.69 -31.39
N SER A 176 -1.36 15.37 -30.10
CA SER A 176 -0.42 14.33 -29.66
C SER A 176 -1.05 12.93 -29.53
N GLY A 177 -2.38 12.81 -29.60
CA GLY A 177 -3.11 11.55 -29.50
C GLY A 177 -3.13 10.93 -28.10
N GLY A 178 -2.88 11.72 -27.05
CA GLY A 178 -2.92 11.29 -25.65
C GLY A 178 -4.34 11.14 -25.08
N HIS A 179 -4.44 10.39 -23.98
CA HIS A 179 -5.64 10.34 -23.13
C HIS A 179 -5.48 11.38 -22.01
N ASP A 180 -6.58 11.98 -21.56
CA ASP A 180 -6.57 12.82 -20.35
C ASP A 180 -6.09 11.99 -19.15
N PHE A 181 -5.08 12.51 -18.44
CA PHE A 181 -4.46 11.84 -17.30
C PHE A 181 -5.51 11.52 -16.22
N GLY A 182 -6.45 12.42 -15.97
CA GLY A 182 -7.54 12.21 -15.02
C GLY A 182 -8.42 11.01 -15.39
N GLN A 183 -8.89 10.95 -16.64
CA GLN A 183 -9.69 9.81 -17.13
C GLN A 183 -8.95 8.47 -17.04
N LEU A 184 -7.64 8.46 -17.33
CA LEU A 184 -6.83 7.26 -17.18
C LEU A 184 -6.68 6.85 -15.72
N ILE A 185 -6.40 7.78 -14.82
CA ILE A 185 -6.32 7.50 -13.38
C ILE A 185 -7.65 6.94 -12.88
N ARG A 186 -8.79 7.54 -13.25
CA ARG A 186 -10.12 7.02 -12.89
C ARG A 186 -10.30 5.57 -13.33
N LEU A 187 -9.90 5.23 -14.55
CA LEU A 187 -9.96 3.85 -15.04
C LEU A 187 -9.05 2.92 -14.22
N LEU A 188 -7.85 3.38 -13.90
CA LEU A 188 -6.84 2.61 -13.18
C LEU A 188 -7.10 2.50 -11.67
N THR A 189 -8.00 3.31 -11.11
CA THR A 189 -8.32 3.33 -9.68
C THR A 189 -9.76 2.96 -9.38
N THR A 190 -10.58 2.60 -10.37
CA THR A 190 -11.94 2.08 -10.11
C THR A 190 -11.93 0.56 -10.10
N LYS A 191 -12.50 -0.04 -9.04
CA LYS A 191 -12.59 -1.50 -8.87
C LYS A 191 -14.00 -1.91 -8.46
N ASP A 192 -14.36 -3.16 -8.74
CA ASP A 192 -15.65 -3.70 -8.33
C ASP A 192 -15.81 -3.68 -6.80
N GLN A 193 -17.03 -3.38 -6.35
CA GLN A 193 -17.32 -3.18 -4.93
C GLN A 193 -17.11 -4.43 -4.07
N SER A 194 -17.19 -5.64 -4.64
CA SER A 194 -16.93 -6.88 -3.88
C SER A 194 -15.50 -6.97 -3.34
N TRP A 195 -14.57 -6.18 -3.87
CA TRP A 195 -13.17 -6.09 -3.42
C TRP A 195 -12.92 -4.99 -2.37
N GLU A 196 -13.96 -4.31 -1.85
CA GLU A 196 -13.81 -3.20 -0.89
C GLU A 196 -13.00 -3.58 0.36
N ILE A 197 -13.05 -4.86 0.75
CA ILE A 197 -12.29 -5.44 1.85
C ILE A 197 -10.77 -5.22 1.74
N GLU A 198 -10.25 -5.00 0.53
CA GLU A 198 -8.82 -4.77 0.30
C GLU A 198 -8.37 -3.38 0.75
N GLN A 199 -9.28 -2.41 0.81
CA GLN A 199 -8.96 -1.00 1.13
C GLN A 199 -7.73 -0.50 0.33
N GLU A 200 -7.74 -0.81 -0.97
CA GLU A 200 -6.58 -0.80 -1.84
C GLU A 200 -6.11 0.63 -2.12
N HIS A 201 -4.79 0.81 -2.14
CA HIS A 201 -4.11 1.99 -2.63
C HIS A 201 -3.07 1.55 -3.66
N ARG A 202 -3.01 2.26 -4.79
CA ARG A 202 -2.16 1.95 -5.94
C ARG A 202 -1.09 3.01 -6.14
N ILE A 203 0.09 2.56 -6.53
CA ILE A 203 1.16 3.39 -7.06
C ILE A 203 1.48 2.93 -8.47
N PHE A 204 1.46 3.85 -9.44
CA PHE A 204 1.75 3.55 -10.84
C PHE A 204 3.20 3.87 -11.17
N ILE A 205 3.90 2.90 -11.75
CA ILE A 205 5.33 2.97 -12.05
C ILE A 205 5.50 2.81 -13.56
N PRO A 206 6.10 3.80 -14.25
CA PRO A 206 6.44 3.66 -15.67
C PRO A 206 7.30 2.42 -15.90
N ILE A 207 7.00 1.63 -16.93
CA ILE A 207 7.73 0.39 -17.24
C ILE A 207 9.23 0.64 -17.46
N LYS A 208 9.56 1.76 -18.13
CA LYS A 208 10.93 2.20 -18.43
C LYS A 208 11.61 2.96 -17.28
N ASP A 209 11.07 2.93 -16.06
CA ASP A 209 11.71 3.58 -14.92
C ASP A 209 13.10 2.98 -14.67
N LYS A 210 14.09 3.84 -14.40
CA LYS A 210 15.49 3.43 -14.19
C LYS A 210 15.70 2.54 -12.96
N ASN A 211 14.78 2.53 -12.00
CA ASN A 211 14.84 1.67 -10.82
C ASN A 211 14.14 0.32 -11.05
N ASN A 212 13.66 0.08 -12.27
CA ASN A 212 13.08 -1.20 -12.63
C ASN A 212 14.14 -2.16 -13.18
N SER A 213 13.97 -3.44 -12.85
CA SER A 213 14.68 -4.55 -13.46
C SER A 213 13.69 -5.54 -14.08
N ILE A 214 14.13 -6.24 -15.13
CA ILE A 214 13.31 -7.25 -15.81
C ILE A 214 13.96 -8.60 -15.61
N LYS A 215 13.21 -9.56 -15.05
CA LYS A 215 13.66 -10.94 -14.84
C LYS A 215 12.52 -11.89 -15.15
N ASN A 216 12.76 -12.87 -16.02
CA ASN A 216 11.77 -13.87 -16.43
C ASN A 216 10.45 -13.23 -16.93
N ARG A 217 10.55 -12.17 -17.76
CA ARG A 217 9.42 -11.36 -18.28
C ARG A 217 8.59 -10.63 -17.22
N MET A 218 8.97 -10.72 -15.94
CA MET A 218 8.39 -9.93 -14.85
C MET A 218 9.22 -8.67 -14.62
N ILE A 219 8.56 -7.60 -14.18
CA ILE A 219 9.19 -6.32 -13.88
C ILE A 219 9.21 -6.13 -12.37
N PHE A 220 10.34 -5.72 -11.82
CA PHE A 220 10.54 -5.48 -10.40
C PHE A 220 11.03 -4.05 -10.19
N SER A 221 10.53 -3.36 -9.17
CA SER A 221 10.94 -1.99 -8.84
C SER A 221 11.51 -1.91 -7.43
N SER A 222 12.65 -1.25 -7.29
CA SER A 222 13.30 -1.00 -5.98
C SER A 222 12.98 0.38 -5.40
N PHE A 223 12.32 1.27 -6.16
CA PHE A 223 12.13 2.67 -5.77
C PHE A 223 11.46 2.85 -4.41
N HIS A 224 10.43 2.05 -4.11
CA HIS A 224 9.65 2.16 -2.88
C HIS A 224 10.23 1.37 -1.70
N MET A 225 11.27 0.56 -1.92
CA MET A 225 11.86 -0.26 -0.85
C MET A 225 12.51 0.56 0.27
N LYS A 226 12.93 1.81 -0.03
CA LYS A 226 13.38 2.76 1.00
C LYS A 226 12.29 3.17 2.01
N TYR A 227 11.02 2.86 1.75
CA TYR A 227 9.89 3.09 2.68
C TYR A 227 9.48 1.82 3.42
N LEU A 228 10.11 0.67 3.13
CA LEU A 228 9.89 -0.54 3.91
C LEU A 228 10.37 -0.31 5.34
N ARG A 229 9.45 -0.50 6.29
CA ARG A 229 9.66 -0.27 7.73
C ARG A 229 9.71 -1.58 8.52
N GLY A 230 8.88 -2.55 8.16
CA GLY A 230 8.75 -3.76 8.95
C GLY A 230 7.98 -4.87 8.25
N VAL A 231 7.92 -6.01 8.92
CA VAL A 231 7.26 -7.23 8.45
C VAL A 231 6.42 -7.78 9.59
N ILE A 232 5.15 -8.06 9.31
CA ILE A 232 4.26 -8.80 10.20
C ILE A 232 4.22 -10.24 9.67
N LEU A 233 4.60 -11.20 10.51
CA LEU A 233 4.50 -12.62 10.20
C LEU A 233 3.05 -13.08 10.38
N GLY A 234 2.52 -13.86 9.42
CA GLY A 234 1.19 -14.43 9.52
C GLY A 234 1.06 -15.36 10.74
N PRO A 235 -0.16 -15.57 11.26
CA PRO A 235 -0.36 -16.37 12.48
C PRO A 235 -0.04 -17.85 12.28
N ARG A 236 0.11 -18.31 11.03
CA ARG A 236 0.55 -19.67 10.67
C ARG A 236 1.94 -19.67 10.03
N CYS A 237 2.67 -18.57 10.09
CA CYS A 237 4.03 -18.50 9.59
C CYS A 237 4.90 -19.48 10.39
N PRO A 238 5.62 -20.41 9.73
CA PRO A 238 6.41 -21.43 10.42
C PRO A 238 7.71 -20.87 11.02
N TYR A 239 8.06 -19.63 10.70
CA TYR A 239 9.33 -19.02 11.08
C TYR A 239 9.16 -18.06 12.26
N SER A 240 10.15 -18.05 13.16
CA SER A 240 10.17 -17.15 14.30
C SER A 240 10.65 -15.74 13.92
N LYS A 241 10.27 -14.71 14.69
CA LYS A 241 10.78 -13.34 14.51
C LYS A 241 12.31 -13.27 14.50
N ASN A 242 12.96 -14.03 15.37
CA ASN A 242 14.42 -14.07 15.48
C ASN A 242 15.05 -14.68 14.23
N TYR A 243 14.51 -15.79 13.74
CA TYR A 243 14.98 -16.40 12.49
C TYR A 243 14.89 -15.40 11.34
N ILE A 244 13.72 -14.76 11.16
CA ILE A 244 13.52 -13.78 10.08
C ILE A 244 14.44 -12.57 10.24
N SER A 245 14.62 -12.05 11.44
CA SER A 245 15.53 -10.93 11.70
C SER A 245 16.98 -11.28 11.31
N LEU A 246 17.45 -12.48 11.67
CA LEU A 246 18.78 -12.95 11.29
C LEU A 246 18.89 -13.20 9.78
N TRP A 247 17.88 -13.82 9.18
CA TRP A 247 17.84 -14.11 7.75
C TRP A 247 17.89 -12.81 6.92
N ILE A 248 17.12 -11.78 7.29
CA ILE A 248 17.19 -10.46 6.63
C ILE A 248 18.59 -9.85 6.78
N LYS A 249 19.19 -9.91 7.98
CA LYS A 249 20.54 -9.36 8.21
C LYS A 249 21.61 -10.06 7.36
N GLN A 250 21.45 -11.35 7.10
CA GLN A 250 22.38 -12.14 6.27
C GLN A 250 22.17 -11.87 4.76
N ASN A 251 20.92 -11.76 4.31
CA ASN A 251 20.58 -11.67 2.89
C ASN A 251 20.41 -10.23 2.37
N HIS A 252 20.40 -9.24 3.26
CA HIS A 252 20.35 -7.83 2.92
C HIS A 252 21.47 -7.05 3.64
N THR A 253 22.67 -7.12 3.06
CA THR A 253 23.87 -6.39 3.50
C THR A 253 24.07 -5.09 2.72
N THR A 254 23.08 -4.20 2.68
CA THR A 254 23.29 -2.88 2.06
C THR A 254 23.72 -1.86 3.11
N SER A 255 25.02 -1.56 3.17
CA SER A 255 25.64 -0.61 4.12
C SER A 255 25.24 0.87 3.91
N LYS A 256 24.22 1.16 3.07
CA LYS A 256 23.85 2.52 2.64
C LYS A 256 22.39 2.90 2.92
N THR A 257 21.54 2.00 3.41
CA THR A 257 20.16 2.34 3.80
C THR A 257 19.90 1.94 5.25
N SER A 258 19.78 2.94 6.12
CA SER A 258 19.64 2.84 7.58
C SER A 258 18.31 2.28 8.09
N ASN A 259 17.49 1.64 7.25
CA ASN A 259 16.19 1.15 7.71
C ASN A 259 16.36 -0.21 8.38
N ASN A 260 16.41 -0.20 9.71
CA ASN A 260 16.19 -1.41 10.49
C ASN A 260 14.77 -1.92 10.18
N ILE A 261 14.65 -3.14 9.67
CA ILE A 261 13.34 -3.76 9.40
C ILE A 261 12.88 -4.44 10.68
N ASP A 262 11.83 -3.88 11.30
CA ASP A 262 11.24 -4.46 12.50
C ASP A 262 10.35 -5.67 12.15
N ILE A 263 10.44 -6.73 12.94
CA ILE A 263 9.66 -7.95 12.75
C ILE A 263 8.63 -8.09 13.86
N TYR A 264 7.38 -8.33 13.47
CA TYR A 264 6.23 -8.48 14.35
C TYR A 264 5.57 -9.83 14.11
N SER A 265 4.96 -10.41 15.13
CA SER A 265 4.08 -11.56 14.98
C SER A 265 2.64 -11.09 14.98
N SER A 266 1.80 -11.79 14.20
CA SER A 266 0.36 -11.64 14.29
C SER A 266 -0.31 -12.83 14.96
N GLU A 267 -1.52 -12.60 15.45
CA GLU A 267 -2.37 -13.58 16.12
C GLU A 267 -3.84 -13.31 15.78
N TYR A 268 -4.70 -14.28 16.08
CA TYR A 268 -6.15 -14.13 15.90
C TYR A 268 -6.70 -13.22 16.99
N HIS A 269 -7.51 -12.24 16.59
CA HIS A 269 -8.25 -11.43 17.55
C HIS A 269 -9.26 -12.32 18.30
N PRO A 270 -9.43 -12.18 19.63
CA PRO A 270 -10.21 -13.14 20.43
C PRO A 270 -11.73 -13.12 20.20
N ILE A 271 -12.26 -12.05 19.59
CA ILE A 271 -13.71 -11.81 19.43
C ILE A 271 -14.09 -11.57 17.97
N GLU A 272 -13.46 -10.58 17.33
CA GLU A 272 -13.70 -10.26 15.92
C GLU A 272 -12.94 -11.16 14.95
N TYR A 273 -13.45 -11.33 13.72
CA TYR A 273 -12.77 -12.00 12.60
C TYR A 273 -11.61 -11.16 12.04
N LYS A 274 -10.60 -10.94 12.86
CA LYS A 274 -9.42 -10.12 12.55
C LYS A 274 -8.14 -10.83 12.94
N ILE A 275 -7.08 -10.42 12.26
CA ILE A 275 -5.71 -10.78 12.59
C ILE A 275 -5.03 -9.53 13.10
N ILE A 276 -4.34 -9.61 14.22
CA ILE A 276 -3.76 -8.45 14.89
C ILE A 276 -2.30 -8.69 15.19
N ALA A 277 -1.49 -7.63 15.14
CA ALA A 277 -0.11 -7.64 15.62
C ALA A 277 0.00 -6.66 16.78
N ILE A 278 -0.12 -7.16 18.02
CA ILE A 278 -0.20 -6.31 19.24
C ILE A 278 1.00 -5.35 19.34
N GLU A 279 2.21 -5.84 19.11
CA GLU A 279 3.43 -5.04 19.17
C GLU A 279 3.37 -3.85 18.20
N TRP A 280 2.95 -4.11 16.96
CA TRP A 280 2.76 -3.06 15.96
C TRP A 280 1.63 -2.10 16.33
N ILE A 281 0.49 -2.60 16.82
CA ILE A 281 -0.63 -1.75 17.26
C ILE A 281 -0.22 -0.81 18.40
N LYS A 282 0.64 -1.26 19.34
CA LYS A 282 1.20 -0.40 20.38
C LYS A 282 2.06 0.74 19.80
N ILE A 283 2.76 0.51 18.70
CA ILE A 283 3.53 1.54 17.99
C ILE A 283 2.59 2.50 17.25
N LEU A 284 1.58 1.97 16.54
CA LEU A 284 0.55 2.78 15.88
C LEU A 284 -0.13 3.76 16.84
N ARG A 285 -0.38 3.33 18.09
CA ARG A 285 -0.91 4.20 19.15
C ARG A 285 -0.06 5.42 19.43
N LYS A 286 1.27 5.24 19.46
CA LYS A 286 2.23 6.32 19.72
C LYS A 286 2.37 7.25 18.51
N MET A 287 2.21 6.73 17.29
CA MET A 287 2.33 7.50 16.04
C MET A 287 1.04 8.24 15.62
N LYS A 288 -0.06 8.05 16.35
CA LYS A 288 -1.42 8.39 15.92
C LYS A 288 -1.63 9.85 15.49
N SER A 289 -1.01 10.81 16.16
CA SER A 289 -1.10 12.24 15.78
C SER A 289 -0.57 12.52 14.37
N ASN A 290 0.35 11.67 13.89
CA ASN A 290 1.10 11.89 12.66
C ASN A 290 0.58 11.04 11.49
N LEU A 291 -0.54 10.32 11.65
CA LEU A 291 -1.06 9.36 10.66
C LEU A 291 -2.32 9.89 9.94
N PHE A 292 -2.45 9.57 8.64
CA PHE A 292 -3.64 9.94 7.85
C PHE A 292 -4.91 9.14 8.21
N PHE A 293 -4.81 7.81 8.38
CA PHE A 293 -5.99 6.93 8.45
C PHE A 293 -6.28 6.33 9.83
N LEU A 294 -5.64 6.82 10.90
CA LEU A 294 -5.74 6.16 12.21
C LEU A 294 -6.71 6.85 13.18
N SER A 295 -7.97 6.40 13.20
CA SER A 295 -8.97 6.90 14.16
C SER A 295 -8.75 6.38 15.59
N ILE A 296 -9.20 7.13 16.61
CA ILE A 296 -9.12 6.70 18.04
C ILE A 296 -9.91 5.40 18.24
N ARG A 297 -11.07 5.31 17.60
CA ARG A 297 -11.98 4.18 17.70
C ARG A 297 -11.36 2.90 17.12
N TYR A 298 -10.70 2.98 15.97
CA TYR A 298 -10.05 1.84 15.33
C TYR A 298 -8.97 1.22 16.23
N ILE A 299 -8.11 2.05 16.82
CA ILE A 299 -7.09 1.63 17.77
C ILE A 299 -7.72 1.00 19.03
N ALA A 300 -8.75 1.65 19.59
CA ALA A 300 -9.40 1.18 20.81
C ALA A 300 -10.05 -0.19 20.58
N LEU A 301 -10.67 -0.39 19.42
CA LEU A 301 -11.24 -1.66 18.99
C LEU A 301 -10.19 -2.77 18.93
N LEU A 302 -9.02 -2.49 18.32
CA LEU A 302 -7.92 -3.45 18.21
C LEU A 302 -7.23 -3.79 19.54
N VAL A 303 -7.42 -2.99 20.59
CA VAL A 303 -6.74 -3.13 21.90
C VAL A 303 -7.74 -3.39 23.03
N ARG A 304 -8.98 -3.78 22.74
CA ARG A 304 -9.88 -4.38 23.75
C ARG A 304 -9.39 -5.80 24.10
N LEU A 305 -8.19 -5.87 24.68
CA LEU A 305 -7.46 -7.06 25.12
C LEU A 305 -7.16 -6.99 26.63
N LYS A 306 -8.11 -6.48 27.42
CA LYS A 306 -8.14 -6.73 28.86
C LYS A 306 -9.48 -7.38 29.16
N ILE A 307 -9.46 -8.46 29.94
CA ILE A 307 -10.53 -9.43 30.20
C ILE A 307 -10.55 -10.45 29.05
N ILE A 308 -9.79 -11.55 29.06
CA ILE A 308 -9.89 -12.71 29.94
C ILE A 308 -8.56 -13.46 29.89
N HIS A 309 -7.84 -13.55 31.02
CA HIS A 309 -7.17 -14.76 31.50
C HIS A 309 -6.40 -14.47 32.80
N HIS A 310 -7.06 -14.72 33.93
CA HIS A 310 -6.48 -15.47 35.04
C HIS A 310 -7.48 -16.60 35.40
N PRO A 311 -7.00 -17.76 35.85
CA PRO A 311 -7.76 -19.01 35.94
C PRO A 311 -8.55 -19.09 37.24
N ASN A 312 -9.48 -20.06 37.29
CA ASN A 312 -10.36 -20.46 38.41
C ASN A 312 -11.75 -19.82 38.38
N ASN A 313 -12.67 -20.49 37.68
CA ASN A 313 -13.81 -21.09 38.37
C ASN A 313 -14.49 -22.14 37.50
N SER A 314 -14.46 -23.37 37.99
CA SER A 314 -15.29 -24.48 37.55
C SER A 314 -16.76 -24.15 37.80
N GLN A 315 -17.49 -23.74 36.76
CA GLN A 315 -18.94 -23.92 36.71
C GLN A 315 -19.32 -24.42 35.32
N SER A 316 -19.61 -25.71 35.28
CA SER A 316 -20.26 -26.42 34.18
C SER A 316 -21.64 -25.82 33.91
N PHE A 317 -21.88 -25.38 32.67
CA PHE A 317 -23.23 -25.19 32.15
C PHE A 317 -23.52 -26.23 31.06
N PRO A 318 -24.74 -26.79 31.00
CA PRO A 318 -25.04 -27.94 30.16
C PRO A 318 -25.19 -27.51 28.69
N PHE A 319 -24.44 -28.14 27.80
CA PHE A 319 -24.68 -28.06 26.36
C PHE A 319 -25.94 -28.84 26.00
N THR A 320 -27.00 -28.15 25.60
CA THR A 320 -28.08 -28.75 24.82
C THR A 320 -27.64 -28.82 23.35
N LEU A 321 -27.37 -30.03 22.87
CA LEU A 321 -27.08 -30.31 21.46
C LEU A 321 -28.32 -30.04 20.61
N ILE A 322 -28.31 -28.95 19.84
CA ILE A 322 -29.20 -28.79 18.68
C ILE A 322 -28.53 -29.50 17.51
N LYS A 323 -29.04 -30.68 17.12
CA LYS A 323 -28.65 -31.38 15.89
C LYS A 323 -29.10 -30.54 14.69
N ILE A 324 -28.15 -30.04 13.91
CA ILE A 324 -28.41 -29.49 12.57
C ILE A 324 -28.24 -30.65 11.57
N PRO A 325 -29.26 -30.97 10.74
CA PRO A 325 -29.15 -32.03 9.76
C PRO A 325 -28.24 -31.61 8.60
N TRP A 326 -27.36 -32.54 8.22
CA TRP A 326 -26.48 -32.46 7.07
C TRP A 326 -27.26 -32.27 5.75
N MET A 327 -26.82 -31.36 4.88
CA MET A 327 -27.15 -31.41 3.46
C MET A 327 -25.89 -31.81 2.67
N PRO A 328 -25.98 -32.71 1.68
CA PRO A 328 -24.82 -33.19 0.93
C PRO A 328 -24.31 -32.16 -0.09
N ALA A 329 -23.05 -32.37 -0.48
CA ALA A 329 -22.17 -31.52 -1.28
C ALA A 329 -22.66 -31.16 -2.70
#